data_AF-A0A7X6GK28-F1
#
_entry.id   AF-A0A7X6GK28-F1
#
_cell.length_a   1.000
_cell.length_b   1.000
_cell.length_c   1.000
_cell.angle_alpha   90.00
_cell.angle_beta   90.00
_cell.angle_gamma   90.00
#
_symmetry.space_group_name_H-M   'P 1'
#
loop_
_entity.id
_entity.type
_entity.pdbx_description
1 polymer ?
#
loop_
_entity_poly.entity_id
_entity_poly.type
_entity_poly.pdbx_seq_one_letter_code
_entity_poly.pdbx_strand_id
1 'polypeptide(L)'
;MSALPFDNNPAYLRGNFQIEPIAGLLKQHVELVCFLLIAVFFIGNAFVENSEKEQVLSNPQKNDFFYIDYRAIDPTSDARFRYVPMKLLNIENGTYTFKVGNIAHTTPVSPNQHAKFDKALLLRNYYRVDNLVLDEAQVNKLVSSGAIYDARRPRNIYIGGWMVLHLNELVPE
;
A
#
# COMPACT_ATOMS: atom_id res chain seq x y z
N MET A 1 34.25 -66.17 9.45
CA MET A 1 33.41 -65.00 9.79
C MET A 1 33.11 -64.27 8.49
N SER A 2 31.94 -64.51 7.91
CA SER A 2 31.51 -63.85 6.65
C SER A 2 30.52 -62.76 7.02
N ALA A 3 30.86 -61.51 6.72
CA ALA A 3 29.98 -60.36 6.93
C ALA A 3 28.85 -60.38 5.89
N LEU A 4 27.60 -60.33 6.34
CA LEU A 4 26.43 -60.10 5.49
C LEU A 4 26.39 -58.62 5.10
N PRO A 5 26.13 -58.26 3.81
CA PRO A 5 25.84 -56.89 3.45
C PRO A 5 24.33 -56.67 3.62
N PHE A 6 23.93 -56.07 4.74
CA PHE A 6 22.63 -55.41 4.82
C PHE A 6 22.79 -53.98 4.27
N ASP A 7 22.67 -53.83 2.95
CA ASP A 7 22.47 -52.52 2.34
C ASP A 7 20.99 -52.16 2.44
N ASN A 8 20.59 -51.68 3.63
CA ASN A 8 19.22 -51.30 3.96
C ASN A 8 18.94 -49.85 3.53
N ASN A 9 19.07 -49.55 2.25
CA ASN A 9 18.55 -48.30 1.70
C ASN A 9 17.31 -48.60 0.85
N PRO A 10 16.11 -48.58 1.45
CA PRO A 10 14.91 -48.92 0.73
C PRO A 10 14.58 -47.86 -0.33
N ALA A 11 14.38 -48.34 -1.56
CA ALA A 11 14.23 -47.59 -2.80
C ALA A 11 12.90 -46.81 -2.93
N TYR A 12 12.39 -46.22 -1.85
CA TYR A 12 11.12 -45.48 -1.87
C TYR A 12 11.25 -43.95 -2.01
N LEU A 13 12.46 -43.41 -2.17
CA LEU A 13 12.70 -41.96 -2.33
C LEU A 13 13.09 -41.51 -3.75
N ARG A 14 13.00 -42.38 -4.76
CA ARG A 14 13.12 -41.96 -6.17
C ARG A 14 11.75 -41.86 -6.80
N GLY A 15 11.01 -40.82 -6.44
CA GLY A 15 9.91 -40.36 -7.29
C GLY A 15 10.48 -39.95 -8.65
N ASN A 16 10.08 -40.63 -9.73
CA ASN A 16 10.43 -40.30 -11.10
C ASN A 16 9.77 -38.98 -11.54
N PHE A 17 10.16 -37.86 -10.94
CA PHE A 17 9.95 -36.56 -11.57
C PHE A 17 11.01 -36.44 -12.66
N GLN A 18 10.67 -36.75 -13.91
CA GLN A 18 11.51 -36.48 -15.06
C GLN A 18 11.56 -34.96 -15.28
N ILE A 19 12.44 -34.27 -14.55
CA ILE A 19 12.59 -32.81 -14.60
C ILE A 19 13.39 -32.37 -15.83
N GLU A 20 14.14 -33.30 -16.45
CA GLU A 20 14.97 -33.05 -17.63
C GLU A 20 14.24 -32.41 -18.83
N PRO A 21 13.08 -32.92 -19.30
CA PRO A 21 12.35 -32.31 -20.40
C PRO A 21 11.80 -30.91 -20.06
N ILE A 22 11.37 -30.70 -18.80
CA ILE A 22 10.86 -29.41 -18.32
C ILE A 22 12.00 -28.40 -18.24
N ALA A 23 13.17 -28.81 -17.73
CA ALA A 23 14.37 -27.98 -17.65
C ALA A 23 14.90 -27.60 -19.05
N GLY A 24 14.77 -28.49 -20.04
CA GLY A 24 15.11 -28.21 -21.44
C GLY A 24 14.22 -27.12 -22.06
N LEU A 25 12.90 -27.24 -21.89
CA LEU A 25 11.91 -26.24 -22.34
C LEU A 25 12.10 -24.87 -21.66
N LEU A 26 12.36 -24.85 -20.35
CA LEU A 26 12.66 -23.62 -19.60
C LEU A 26 13.94 -22.95 -20.07
N LYS A 27 14.99 -23.72 -20.40
CA LYS A 27 16.25 -23.21 -20.97
C LYS A 27 16.08 -22.65 -22.39
N GLN A 28 15.19 -23.24 -23.19
CA GLN A 28 14.92 -22.77 -24.54
C GLN A 28 14.12 -21.45 -24.56
N HIS A 29 13.32 -21.20 -23.51
CA HIS A 29 12.47 -20.01 -23.40
C HIS A 29 12.76 -19.20 -22.13
N VAL A 30 14.03 -19.09 -21.73
CA VAL A 30 14.44 -18.36 -20.50
C VAL A 30 13.89 -16.94 -20.48
N GLU A 31 13.95 -16.23 -21.61
CA GLU A 31 13.45 -14.86 -21.71
C GLU A 31 11.96 -14.77 -21.40
N LEU A 32 11.15 -15.70 -21.91
CA LEU A 32 9.71 -15.75 -21.68
C LEU A 32 9.39 -16.12 -20.23
N VAL A 33 10.17 -17.04 -19.65
CA VAL A 33 10.04 -17.40 -18.22
C VAL A 33 10.39 -16.21 -17.33
N CYS A 34 11.48 -15.50 -17.61
CA CYS A 34 11.86 -14.28 -16.89
C CYS A 34 10.80 -13.19 -17.02
N PHE A 35 10.27 -12.96 -18.23
CA PHE A 35 9.19 -12.00 -18.46
C PHE A 35 7.94 -12.36 -17.65
N LEU A 36 7.56 -13.64 -17.63
CA LEU A 36 6.40 -14.11 -16.88
C LEU A 36 6.61 -13.95 -15.37
N LEU A 37 7.80 -14.25 -14.85
CA LEU A 37 8.12 -14.03 -13.43
C LEU A 37 8.05 -12.55 -13.04
N ILE A 38 8.56 -11.66 -13.89
CA ILE A 38 8.48 -10.21 -13.69
C ILE A 38 7.01 -9.76 -13.69
N ALA A 39 6.22 -10.21 -14.66
CA ALA A 39 4.79 -9.88 -14.75
C ALA A 39 4.03 -10.35 -13.51
N VAL A 40 4.25 -11.60 -13.07
CA VAL A 40 3.65 -12.15 -11.84
C VAL A 40 4.05 -11.34 -10.61
N PHE A 41 5.32 -10.93 -10.52
CA PHE A 41 5.79 -10.07 -9.43
C PHE A 41 5.05 -8.72 -9.40
N PHE A 42 4.91 -8.04 -10.55
CA PHE A 42 4.18 -6.77 -10.60
C PHE A 42 2.69 -6.92 -10.30
N ILE A 43 2.04 -7.95 -10.84
CA ILE A 43 0.63 -8.23 -10.58
C ILE A 43 0.41 -8.55 -9.10
N GLY A 44 1.28 -9.38 -8.51
CA GLY A 44 1.23 -9.72 -7.09
C GLY A 44 1.35 -8.49 -6.20
N ASN A 45 2.30 -7.60 -6.49
CA ASN A 45 2.41 -6.33 -5.75
C ASN A 45 1.17 -5.45 -5.90
N ALA A 46 0.65 -5.29 -7.11
CA ALA A 46 -0.56 -4.49 -7.34
C ALA A 46 -1.78 -5.05 -6.59
N PHE A 47 -1.90 -6.38 -6.51
CA PHE A 47 -2.97 -7.03 -5.75
C PHE A 47 -2.86 -6.76 -4.24
N VAL A 48 -1.65 -6.87 -3.69
CA VAL A 48 -1.39 -6.55 -2.27
C VAL A 48 -1.71 -5.08 -1.98
N GLU A 49 -1.26 -4.16 -2.84
CA GLU A 49 -1.52 -2.73 -2.67
C GLU A 49 -3.02 -2.39 -2.72
N ASN A 50 -3.75 -2.99 -3.66
CA ASN A 50 -5.21 -2.80 -3.74
C ASN A 50 -5.93 -3.40 -2.54
N SER A 51 -5.49 -4.57 -2.06
CA SER A 51 -6.07 -5.19 -0.87
C SER A 51 -5.84 -4.34 0.38
N GLU A 52 -4.65 -3.76 0.57
CA GLU A 52 -4.38 -2.82 1.67
C GLU A 52 -5.28 -1.58 1.56
N LYS A 53 -5.43 -1.01 0.36
CA LYS A 53 -6.32 0.12 0.12
C LYS A 53 -7.76 -0.22 0.50
N GLU A 54 -8.31 -1.33 0.02
CA GLU A 54 -9.68 -1.76 0.31
C GLU A 54 -9.91 -2.01 1.80
N GLN A 55 -8.93 -2.59 2.49
CA GLN A 55 -8.98 -2.80 3.93
C GLN A 55 -9.06 -1.47 4.70
N VAL A 56 -8.27 -0.47 4.30
CA VAL A 56 -8.27 0.86 4.93
C VAL A 56 -9.58 1.59 4.68
N LEU A 57 -10.11 1.50 3.45
CA LEU A 57 -11.34 2.20 3.08
C LEU A 57 -12.60 1.55 3.67
N SER A 58 -12.61 0.22 3.86
CA SER A 58 -13.76 -0.49 4.46
C SER A 58 -13.82 -0.35 5.98
N ASN A 59 -12.68 -0.16 6.65
CA ASN A 59 -12.61 0.09 8.08
C ASN A 59 -11.58 1.16 8.42
N PRO A 60 -11.91 2.45 8.18
CA PRO A 60 -11.04 3.57 8.52
C PRO A 60 -10.73 3.65 10.01
N GLN A 61 -9.51 4.01 10.35
CA GLN A 61 -9.03 4.18 11.72
C GLN A 61 -8.23 5.47 11.87
N LYS A 62 -8.15 5.97 13.11
CA LYS A 62 -7.30 7.10 13.47
C LYS A 62 -5.88 6.87 12.94
N ASN A 63 -5.28 7.92 12.41
CA ASN A 63 -3.97 7.96 11.75
C ASN A 63 -3.88 7.26 10.38
N ASP A 64 -4.99 6.81 9.79
CA ASP A 64 -4.98 6.38 8.39
C ASP A 64 -4.76 7.58 7.45
N PHE A 65 -4.10 7.32 6.32
CA PHE A 65 -3.78 8.32 5.31
C PHE A 65 -4.56 8.06 4.03
N PHE A 66 -5.35 9.03 3.60
CA PHE A 66 -6.12 8.98 2.37
C PHE A 66 -5.48 9.92 1.34
N TYR A 67 -5.36 9.48 0.10
CA TYR A 67 -4.76 10.26 -0.98
C TYR A 67 -5.84 10.59 -1.99
N ILE A 68 -6.05 11.89 -2.21
CA ILE A 68 -7.28 12.40 -2.84
C ILE A 68 -7.00 13.43 -3.93
N ASP A 69 -7.85 13.47 -4.95
CA ASP A 69 -8.08 14.67 -5.75
C ASP A 69 -8.93 15.67 -4.96
N TYR A 70 -8.27 16.69 -4.39
CA TYR A 70 -8.91 17.66 -3.50
C TYR A 70 -10.01 18.47 -4.19
N ARG A 71 -10.03 18.55 -5.52
CA ARG A 71 -11.09 19.26 -6.25
C ARG A 71 -12.45 18.59 -6.16
N ALA A 72 -12.48 17.30 -5.80
CA ALA A 72 -13.73 16.60 -5.52
C ALA A 72 -14.40 17.11 -4.22
N ILE A 73 -13.63 17.73 -3.32
CA ILE A 73 -14.13 18.38 -2.10
C ILE A 73 -14.35 19.86 -2.33
N ASP A 74 -13.34 20.54 -2.88
CA ASP A 74 -13.37 21.98 -3.15
C ASP A 74 -13.06 22.24 -4.64
N PRO A 75 -14.10 22.43 -5.48
CA PRO A 75 -13.93 22.68 -6.91
C PRO A 75 -13.13 23.94 -7.24
N THR A 76 -13.06 24.90 -6.30
CA THR A 76 -12.37 26.19 -6.45
C THR A 76 -10.88 26.10 -6.13
N SER A 77 -10.43 24.99 -5.55
CA SER A 77 -9.01 24.73 -5.29
C SER A 77 -8.18 24.58 -6.58
N ASP A 78 -6.86 24.64 -6.43
CA ASP A 78 -5.90 24.66 -7.53
C ASP A 78 -6.12 23.50 -8.52
N ALA A 79 -6.36 23.85 -9.79
CA ALA A 79 -6.59 22.90 -10.87
C ALA A 79 -5.36 22.05 -11.21
N ARG A 80 -4.18 22.62 -11.05
CA ARG A 80 -2.90 22.01 -11.38
C ARG A 80 -2.37 21.18 -10.23
N PHE A 81 -2.43 21.67 -9.00
CA PHE A 81 -1.90 20.98 -7.82
C PHE A 81 -3.03 20.52 -6.89
N ARG A 82 -3.67 19.41 -7.25
CA ARG A 82 -4.89 18.93 -6.59
C ARG A 82 -4.73 17.64 -5.80
N TYR A 83 -3.66 16.87 -6.02
CA TYR A 83 -3.49 15.57 -5.37
C TYR A 83 -2.74 15.72 -4.05
N VAL A 84 -3.45 15.54 -2.93
CA VAL A 84 -2.92 15.79 -1.58
C VAL A 84 -3.12 14.58 -0.67
N PRO A 85 -2.25 14.41 0.35
CA PRO A 85 -2.51 13.47 1.42
C PRO A 85 -3.47 14.10 2.44
N MET A 86 -4.33 13.28 3.03
CA MET A 86 -5.16 13.63 4.18
C MET A 86 -4.93 12.59 5.27
N LYS A 87 -4.66 13.04 6.49
CA LYS A 87 -4.54 12.17 7.65
C LYS A 87 -5.84 12.18 8.45
N LEU A 88 -6.41 11.02 8.73
CA LEU A 88 -7.57 10.88 9.58
C LEU A 88 -7.17 11.10 11.04
N LEU A 89 -7.78 12.08 11.70
CA LEU A 89 -7.54 12.37 13.11
C LEU A 89 -8.50 11.64 14.03
N ASN A 90 -9.78 11.59 13.64
CA ASN A 90 -10.83 11.05 14.48
C ASN A 90 -12.07 10.68 13.68
N ILE A 91 -12.87 9.77 14.22
CA ILE A 91 -14.19 9.37 13.72
C ILE A 91 -15.16 9.42 14.90
N GLU A 92 -16.08 10.37 14.89
CA GLU A 92 -17.09 10.55 15.94
C GLU A 92 -18.48 10.67 15.33
N ASN A 93 -19.42 9.82 15.76
CA ASN A 93 -20.83 9.88 15.33
C ASN A 93 -21.01 9.97 13.81
N GLY A 94 -20.21 9.23 13.03
CA GLY A 94 -20.26 9.25 11.56
C GLY A 94 -19.61 10.49 10.92
N THR A 95 -18.90 11.30 11.71
CA THR A 95 -18.14 12.46 11.25
C THR A 95 -16.65 12.15 11.28
N TYR A 96 -15.99 12.40 10.15
CA TYR A 96 -14.57 12.16 9.94
C TYR A 96 -13.81 13.48 9.95
N THR A 97 -12.84 13.61 10.84
CA THR A 97 -11.98 14.80 10.93
C THR A 97 -10.62 14.49 10.33
N PHE A 98 -10.20 15.26 9.34
CA PHE A 98 -8.94 15.10 8.63
C PHE A 98 -8.01 16.31 8.80
N LYS A 99 -6.70 16.04 8.82
CA LYS A 99 -5.66 17.03 8.51
C LYS A 99 -5.25 16.92 7.06
N VAL A 100 -5.43 18.00 6.32
CA VAL A 100 -5.08 18.06 4.88
C VAL A 100 -3.62 18.47 4.73
N GLY A 101 -2.88 17.75 3.89
CA GLY A 101 -1.52 18.10 3.50
C GLY A 101 -1.47 19.33 2.59
N ASN A 102 -0.38 20.07 2.70
CA ASN A 102 -0.10 21.26 1.90
C ASN A 102 0.80 20.96 0.68
N ILE A 103 1.36 19.75 0.63
CA ILE A 103 2.17 19.29 -0.50
C ILE A 103 1.26 18.58 -1.48
N ALA A 104 1.00 19.27 -2.59
CA ALA A 104 0.13 18.78 -3.64
C ALA A 104 0.95 18.36 -4.88
N HIS A 105 0.42 17.38 -5.59
CA HIS A 105 0.97 16.90 -6.86
C HIS A 105 0.03 17.20 -8.02
N THR A 106 0.60 17.21 -9.24
CA THR A 106 -0.15 17.43 -10.48
C THR A 106 -0.84 16.19 -11.02
N THR A 107 -0.35 15.02 -10.61
CA THR A 107 -0.89 13.71 -10.95
C THR A 107 -1.03 12.89 -9.68
N PRO A 108 -1.85 11.82 -9.67
CA PRO A 108 -1.82 10.84 -8.59
C PRO A 108 -0.40 10.29 -8.47
N VAL A 109 0.12 10.26 -7.24
CA VAL A 109 1.42 9.66 -6.91
C VAL A 109 1.25 8.66 -5.78
N SER A 110 2.17 7.70 -5.70
CA SER A 110 2.11 6.67 -4.67
C SER A 110 2.20 7.27 -3.25
N PRO A 111 1.62 6.60 -2.24
CA PRO A 111 1.74 6.97 -0.84
C PRO A 111 3.19 7.19 -0.38
N ASN A 112 4.10 6.35 -0.88
CA ASN A 112 5.52 6.47 -0.61
C ASN A 112 6.08 7.82 -1.11
N GLN A 113 5.67 8.29 -2.30
CA GLN A 113 6.14 9.56 -2.84
C GLN A 113 5.63 10.77 -2.02
N HIS A 114 4.42 10.68 -1.46
CA HIS A 114 3.89 11.68 -0.53
C HIS A 114 4.65 11.70 0.81
N ALA A 115 5.02 10.53 1.31
CA ALA A 115 5.73 10.36 2.59
C ALA A 115 7.25 10.61 2.49
N LYS A 116 7.82 10.52 1.29
CA LYS A 116 9.27 10.53 1.03
C LYS A 116 10.01 11.63 1.77
N PHE A 117 11.16 11.30 2.36
CA PHE A 117 12.00 12.18 3.18
C PHE A 117 11.32 12.69 4.45
N ASP A 118 10.44 11.86 5.04
CA ASP A 118 9.77 12.15 6.31
C ASP A 118 9.09 13.52 6.31
N LYS A 119 8.59 13.95 5.14
CA LYS A 119 8.09 15.31 4.91
C LYS A 119 7.02 15.71 5.91
N ALA A 120 6.18 14.76 6.31
CA ALA A 120 5.12 14.96 7.30
C ALA A 120 5.63 15.48 8.65
N LEU A 121 6.86 15.12 9.02
CA LEU A 121 7.48 15.45 10.31
C LEU A 121 8.51 16.58 10.18
N LEU A 122 9.24 16.64 9.06
CA LEU A 122 10.36 17.56 8.89
C LEU A 122 9.97 18.91 8.30
N LEU A 123 8.91 18.97 7.48
CA LEU A 123 8.52 20.21 6.83
C LEU A 123 7.56 21.02 7.72
N ARG A 124 7.99 22.24 8.05
CA ARG A 124 7.10 23.23 8.64
C ARG A 124 5.93 23.48 7.68
N ASN A 125 4.71 23.46 8.22
CA ASN A 125 3.47 23.62 7.45
C ASN A 125 3.19 22.49 6.44
N TYR A 126 3.65 21.27 6.72
CA TYR A 126 3.24 20.10 5.93
C TYR A 126 1.73 19.91 5.94
N TYR A 127 1.08 20.08 7.09
CA TYR A 127 -0.37 20.09 7.21
C TYR A 127 -0.92 21.52 7.21
N ARG A 128 -2.10 21.69 6.63
CA ARG A 128 -2.89 22.92 6.71
C ARG A 128 -3.32 23.17 8.17
N VAL A 129 -3.53 24.44 8.49
CA VAL A 129 -3.95 24.88 9.83
C VAL A 129 -5.34 24.33 10.15
N ASP A 130 -6.26 24.46 9.21
CA ASP A 130 -7.65 24.03 9.40
C ASP A 130 -7.83 22.52 9.24
N ASN A 131 -8.80 21.99 9.99
CA ASN A 131 -9.25 20.62 9.84
C ASN A 131 -10.33 20.56 8.77
N LEU A 132 -10.29 19.51 7.95
CA LEU A 132 -11.39 19.17 7.07
C LEU A 132 -12.31 18.21 7.80
N VAL A 133 -13.59 18.56 7.90
CA VAL A 133 -14.61 17.72 8.53
C VAL A 133 -15.56 17.26 7.43
N LEU A 134 -15.73 15.94 7.30
CA LEU A 134 -16.62 15.31 6.33
C LEU A 134 -17.56 14.36 7.05
N ASP A 135 -18.81 14.26 6.60
CA ASP A 135 -19.70 13.20 7.02
C ASP A 135 -19.38 11.87 6.31
N GLU A 136 -19.87 10.76 6.85
CA GLU A 136 -19.68 9.43 6.28
C GLU A 136 -20.18 9.33 4.82
N ALA A 137 -21.28 10.00 4.49
CA ALA A 137 -21.85 9.97 3.14
C ALA A 137 -20.93 10.66 2.11
N GLN A 138 -20.30 11.77 2.50
CA GLN A 138 -19.31 12.49 1.71
C GLN A 138 -18.06 11.64 1.51
N VAL A 139 -17.55 10.99 2.56
CA VAL A 139 -16.41 10.07 2.45
C VAL A 139 -16.75 8.92 1.49
N ASN A 140 -17.90 8.27 1.65
CA ASN A 140 -18.35 7.19 0.78
C ASN A 140 -18.53 7.65 -0.68
N LYS A 141 -19.00 8.88 -0.90
CA LYS A 141 -19.08 9.48 -2.23
C LYS A 141 -17.69 9.67 -2.86
N LEU A 142 -16.71 10.13 -2.08
CA LEU A 142 -15.34 10.31 -2.55
C LEU A 142 -14.64 8.98 -2.87
N VAL A 143 -14.95 7.92 -2.11
CA VAL A 143 -14.48 6.55 -2.39
C VAL A 143 -15.10 6.02 -3.67
N SER A 144 -16.44 6.07 -3.78
CA SER A 144 -17.17 5.54 -4.93
C SER A 144 -16.92 6.30 -6.23
N SER A 145 -16.65 7.61 -6.17
CA SER A 145 -16.26 8.40 -7.34
C SER A 145 -14.79 8.18 -7.75
N GLY A 146 -14.00 7.43 -6.97
CA GLY A 146 -12.57 7.26 -7.18
C GLY A 146 -11.73 8.52 -6.91
N ALA A 147 -12.31 9.54 -6.24
CA ALA A 147 -11.56 10.74 -5.88
C ALA A 147 -10.47 10.42 -4.84
N ILE A 148 -10.77 9.52 -3.90
CA ILE A 148 -9.76 8.87 -3.06
C ILE A 148 -9.13 7.75 -3.89
N TYR A 149 -7.95 8.03 -4.43
CA TYR A 149 -7.29 7.13 -5.37
C TYR A 149 -6.43 6.08 -4.66
N ASP A 150 -5.94 6.37 -3.45
CA ASP A 150 -5.18 5.42 -2.61
C ASP A 150 -5.46 5.71 -1.12
N ALA A 151 -5.24 4.73 -0.26
CA ALA A 151 -5.35 4.86 1.19
C ALA A 151 -4.37 3.89 1.87
N ARG A 152 -3.71 4.34 2.93
CA ARG A 152 -2.73 3.53 3.68
C ARG A 152 -2.86 3.72 5.17
N ARG A 153 -2.81 2.59 5.87
CA ARG A 153 -2.55 2.54 7.32
C ARG A 153 -1.05 2.49 7.54
N PRO A 154 -0.47 3.43 8.32
CA PRO A 154 0.92 3.35 8.72
C PRO A 154 1.22 2.03 9.44
N ARG A 155 2.34 1.40 9.09
CA ARG A 155 2.89 0.28 9.89
C ARG A 155 3.72 0.90 10.99
N ASN A 156 3.17 0.96 12.20
CA ASN A 156 3.73 1.76 13.30
C ASN A 156 3.72 3.26 12.91
N ILE A 157 4.87 3.90 12.77
CA ILE A 157 4.97 5.30 12.30
C ILE A 157 5.29 5.43 10.80
N TYR A 158 5.36 4.33 10.04
CA TYR A 158 5.94 4.32 8.69
C TYR A 158 4.93 4.07 7.57
N ILE A 159 5.12 4.76 6.43
CA ILE A 159 4.53 4.41 5.12
C ILE A 159 5.67 4.27 4.11
N GLY A 160 5.79 3.10 3.48
CA GLY A 160 6.80 2.87 2.44
C GLY A 160 8.25 3.08 2.88
N GLY A 161 8.53 2.93 4.19
CA GLY A 161 9.85 3.14 4.79
C GLY A 161 10.12 4.56 5.32
N TRP A 162 9.20 5.51 5.11
CA TRP A 162 9.32 6.88 5.61
C TRP A 162 8.41 7.12 6.82
N MET A 163 8.89 7.92 7.77
CA MET A 163 8.14 8.29 8.96
C MET A 163 7.07 9.32 8.61
N VAL A 164 5.83 9.02 9.00
CA VAL A 164 4.66 9.90 8.79
C VAL A 164 3.94 10.27 10.07
N LEU A 165 4.32 9.67 11.20
CA LEU A 165 3.80 9.95 12.54
C LEU A 165 4.94 10.11 13.55
N HIS A 166 4.71 10.89 14.60
CA HIS A 166 5.51 10.81 15.81
C HIS A 166 5.07 9.63 16.68
N LEU A 167 5.99 9.07 17.48
CA LEU A 167 5.69 7.92 18.35
C LEU A 167 4.58 8.18 19.37
N ASN A 168 4.46 9.41 19.87
CA ASN A 168 3.41 9.79 20.81
C ASN A 168 2.00 9.75 20.18
N GLU A 169 1.89 9.81 18.85
CA GLU A 169 0.60 9.75 18.14
C GLU A 169 0.04 8.33 18.03
N LEU A 170 0.83 7.32 18.42
CA LEU A 170 0.41 5.92 18.46
C LEU A 170 -0.23 5.53 19.79
N VAL A 171 -0.05 6.34 20.83
CA VAL A 171 -0.65 6.08 22.12
C VAL A 171 -2.13 6.46 22.02
N PRO A 172 -3.07 5.53 22.29
CA PRO A 172 -4.47 5.89 22.42
C PRO A 172 -4.62 6.85 23.61
N GLU A 173 -5.30 7.97 23.41
CA GLU A 173 -5.80 8.80 24.52
C GLU A 173 -6.93 8.08 25.26
#